data_AF-A0A7Y2MXE4-F1
#
_entry.id   AF-A0A7Y2MXE4-F1
#
_cell.length_a   1.000
_cell.length_b   1.000
_cell.length_c   1.000
_cell.angle_alpha   90.00
_cell.angle_beta   90.00
_cell.angle_gamma   90.00
#
_symmetry.space_group_name_H-M   'P 1'
#
loop_
_entity.id
_entity.type
_entity.pdbx_description
1 polymer ?
#
loop_
_entity_poly.entity_id
_entity_poly.type
_entity_poly.pdbx_seq_one_letter_code
_entity_poly.pdbx_strand_id
1 'polypeptide(L)'
;MRKSGSLMIPLSLILGYYGFWIGIVILLLARYPALGEYLPLGGIEDLVASRHVDSFEPVYTSVERTILSPIAPLRLMLASIGSLILTVPISWVYFITSRSRRIDQSFLQTIIILPIVVTGISMIVVNSLALAFSLAGVVAAVRFRFALDQPSDAMYIFVAIGIGLGSGIGALGISAVISLMFVLATLVIWKLEYGKTLAGPFLTMLTRRDPGEDDY
;
A
#
# COMPACT_ATOMS: atom_id res chain seq x y z
N MET A 1 -20.03 19.41 -22.89
CA MET A 1 -18.78 20.13 -22.53
C MET A 1 -18.40 19.80 -21.09
N ARG A 2 -17.57 18.78 -20.88
CA ARG A 2 -17.19 18.24 -19.55
C ARG A 2 -16.01 19.08 -19.04
N LYS A 3 -16.25 19.99 -18.09
CA LYS A 3 -15.21 20.84 -17.48
C LYS A 3 -14.04 19.94 -17.02
N SER A 4 -12.90 20.11 -17.67
CA SER A 4 -11.60 19.61 -17.21
C SER A 4 -11.34 20.22 -15.83
N GLY A 5 -11.77 19.53 -14.77
CA GLY A 5 -11.39 19.88 -13.40
C GLY A 5 -9.89 19.68 -13.29
N SER A 6 -9.14 20.75 -13.09
CA SER A 6 -7.68 20.75 -13.08
C SER A 6 -7.15 19.69 -12.10
N LEU A 7 -6.57 18.62 -12.64
CA LEU A 7 -5.95 17.51 -11.91
C LEU A 7 -4.80 17.98 -10.99
N MET A 8 -4.31 19.20 -11.24
CA MET A 8 -3.36 19.92 -10.39
C MET A 8 -3.82 19.97 -8.92
N ILE A 9 -5.12 20.21 -8.66
CA ILE A 9 -5.66 20.40 -7.31
C ILE A 9 -5.61 19.10 -6.46
N PRO A 10 -6.17 17.96 -6.92
CA PRO A 10 -6.08 16.72 -6.14
C PRO A 10 -4.64 16.20 -6.05
N LEU A 11 -3.84 16.35 -7.11
CA LEU A 11 -2.44 15.93 -7.09
C LEU A 11 -1.59 16.75 -6.12
N SER A 12 -1.74 18.08 -6.10
CA SER A 12 -1.00 18.94 -5.16
C SER A 12 -1.39 18.67 -3.71
N LEU A 13 -2.66 18.34 -3.45
CA LEU A 13 -3.13 17.98 -2.12
C LEU A 13 -2.53 16.65 -1.64
N ILE A 14 -2.49 15.65 -2.52
CA ILE A 14 -1.86 14.35 -2.24
C ILE A 14 -0.36 14.51 -1.99
N LEU A 15 0.35 15.23 -2.88
CA LEU A 15 1.79 15.48 -2.71
C LEU A 15 2.06 16.29 -1.44
N GLY A 16 1.22 17.28 -1.13
CA GLY A 16 1.28 18.05 0.11
C GLY A 16 1.07 17.16 1.34
N TYR A 17 0.17 16.18 1.27
CA TYR A 17 -0.03 15.20 2.34
C TYR A 17 1.21 14.35 2.60
N TYR A 18 1.83 13.77 1.57
CA TYR A 18 3.10 13.04 1.74
C TYR A 18 4.22 13.96 2.24
N GLY A 19 4.33 15.16 1.69
CA GLY A 19 5.33 16.15 2.12
C GLY A 19 5.17 16.55 3.59
N PHE A 20 3.93 16.73 4.06
CA PHE A 20 3.62 17.01 5.46
C PHE A 20 4.07 15.86 6.38
N TRP A 21 3.73 14.61 6.04
CA TRP A 21 4.10 13.45 6.85
C TRP A 21 5.59 13.08 6.77
N ILE A 22 6.25 13.32 5.63
CA ILE A 22 7.70 13.15 5.52
C ILE A 22 8.39 14.25 6.33
N GLY A 23 7.92 15.50 6.22
CA GLY A 23 8.45 16.64 6.96
C GLY A 23 8.31 16.48 8.47
N ILE A 24 7.16 16.00 8.97
CA ILE A 24 6.96 15.75 10.41
C ILE A 24 7.88 14.64 10.90
N VAL A 25 8.07 13.56 10.13
CA VAL A 25 8.99 12.48 10.50
C VAL A 25 10.43 12.96 10.54
N ILE A 26 10.87 13.73 9.54
CA ILE A 26 12.22 14.32 9.52
C ILE A 26 12.41 15.27 10.70
N LEU A 27 11.43 16.13 11.00
CA LEU A 27 11.48 17.07 12.12
C LEU A 27 11.55 16.34 13.47
N LEU A 28 10.74 15.28 13.64
CA LEU A 28 10.74 14.46 14.84
C LEU A 28 12.08 13.74 15.03
N LEU A 29 12.66 13.19 13.97
CA LEU A 29 13.98 12.53 14.02
C LEU A 29 15.11 13.53 14.27
N ALA A 30 15.04 14.72 13.68
CA ALA A 30 16.02 15.78 13.92
C ALA A 30 15.96 16.33 15.35
N ARG A 31 14.75 16.38 15.95
CA ARG A 31 14.55 16.85 17.33
C ARG A 31 14.81 15.78 18.38
N TYR A 32 14.49 14.53 18.05
CA TYR A 32 14.58 13.37 18.95
C TYR A 32 15.19 12.18 18.18
N PRO A 33 16.53 12.09 18.10
CA PRO A 33 17.20 11.03 17.34
C PRO A 33 16.88 9.63 17.89
N ALA A 34 16.56 9.52 19.18
CA ALA A 34 16.12 8.28 19.81
C ALA A 34 14.83 7.70 19.18
N LEU A 35 13.99 8.50 18.52
CA LEU A 35 12.79 8.01 17.82
C LEU A 35 13.13 7.11 16.61
N GLY A 36 14.35 7.20 16.08
CA GLY A 36 14.81 6.34 14.98
C GLY A 36 14.80 4.85 15.34
N GLU A 37 15.02 4.51 16.61
CA GLU A 37 15.02 3.11 17.08
C GLU A 37 13.61 2.52 17.23
N TYR A 38 12.60 3.38 17.35
CA TYR A 38 11.20 2.97 17.51
C TYR A 38 10.43 3.04 16.20
N LEU A 39 10.83 3.94 15.29
CA LEU A 39 10.19 4.09 13.99
C LEU A 39 10.63 2.95 13.06
N PRO A 40 9.68 2.25 12.43
CA PRO A 40 9.96 1.16 11.50
C PRO A 40 10.48 1.70 10.16
N LEU A 41 11.63 2.37 10.11
CA LEU A 41 12.17 3.00 8.88
C LEU A 41 13.31 2.22 8.23
N GLY A 42 13.96 1.29 8.95
CA GLY A 42 15.21 0.61 8.55
C GLY A 42 15.18 -0.92 8.46
N GLY A 43 14.02 -1.58 8.60
CA GLY A 43 13.93 -3.03 8.76
C GLY A 43 14.50 -3.91 7.65
N ILE A 44 14.89 -3.34 6.51
CA ILE A 44 15.54 -4.07 5.40
C ILE A 44 16.97 -4.50 5.76
N GLU A 45 17.71 -3.65 6.48
CA GLU A 45 19.10 -3.94 6.88
C GLU A 45 19.12 -5.11 7.87
N ASP A 46 18.18 -5.12 8.81
CA ASP A 46 17.97 -6.21 9.76
C ASP A 46 17.64 -7.53 9.04
N LEU A 47 16.80 -7.50 8.00
CA LEU A 47 16.45 -8.70 7.23
C LEU A 47 17.63 -9.25 6.41
N VAL A 48 18.50 -8.37 5.90
CA VAL A 48 19.71 -8.78 5.18
C VAL A 48 20.76 -9.35 6.13
N ALA A 49 20.92 -8.76 7.31
CA ALA A 49 21.82 -9.26 8.36
C ALA A 49 21.34 -10.58 8.98
N SER A 50 20.01 -10.80 9.04
CA SER A 50 19.37 -11.99 9.62
C SER A 50 19.28 -13.19 8.66
N ARG A 51 19.83 -13.09 7.44
CA ARG A 51 19.75 -14.14 6.40
C ARG A 51 20.66 -15.35 6.72
N HIS A 52 20.43 -15.99 7.87
CA HIS A 52 20.92 -17.35 8.16
C HIS A 52 19.85 -18.33 7.68
N VAL A 53 19.90 -18.68 6.39
CA VAL A 53 18.90 -19.52 5.70
C VAL A 53 18.91 -20.99 6.20
N ASP A 54 19.92 -21.35 7.00
CA ASP A 54 20.22 -22.75 7.31
C ASP A 54 19.65 -23.26 8.65
N SER A 55 18.99 -22.41 9.45
CA SER A 55 18.44 -22.83 10.74
C SER A 55 16.91 -22.92 10.69
N PHE A 56 16.40 -24.16 10.71
CA PHE A 56 14.99 -24.44 11.04
C PHE A 56 14.80 -24.27 12.56
N GLU A 57 14.79 -23.02 13.01
CA GLU A 57 14.45 -22.73 14.40
C GLU A 57 12.96 -23.06 14.64
N PRO A 58 12.60 -23.73 15.76
CA PRO A 58 11.21 -24.06 16.05
C PRO A 58 10.31 -22.82 16.06
N VAL A 59 9.17 -22.89 15.37
CA VAL A 59 8.23 -21.75 15.19
C VAL A 59 7.89 -21.04 16.50
N TYR A 60 7.74 -21.79 17.58
CA TYR A 60 7.34 -21.27 18.89
C TYR A 60 8.38 -20.31 19.51
N THR A 61 9.68 -20.54 19.30
CA THR A 61 10.75 -19.73 19.92
C THR A 61 10.91 -18.37 19.25
N SER A 62 10.67 -18.28 17.93
CA SER A 62 10.68 -17.01 17.20
C SER A 62 9.50 -16.13 17.57
N VAL A 63 8.30 -16.70 17.67
CA VAL A 63 7.09 -15.98 18.08
C VAL A 63 7.22 -15.49 19.53
N GLU A 64 7.73 -16.33 20.43
CA GLU A 64 7.95 -15.98 21.83
C GLU A 64 8.89 -14.79 21.97
N ARG A 65 10.04 -14.77 21.28
CA ARG A 65 10.98 -13.63 21.34
C ARG A 65 10.38 -12.34 20.78
N THR A 66 9.59 -12.41 19.71
CA THR A 66 8.92 -11.22 19.15
C THR A 66 7.87 -10.67 20.10
N ILE A 67 7.02 -11.53 20.68
CA ILE A 67 5.91 -11.13 21.58
C ILE A 67 6.42 -10.66 22.95
N LEU A 68 7.44 -11.32 23.50
CA LEU A 68 7.99 -10.98 24.81
C LEU A 68 8.91 -9.75 24.78
N SER A 69 9.26 -9.23 23.59
CA SER A 69 10.08 -8.02 23.52
C SER A 69 9.28 -6.80 24.03
N PRO A 70 9.79 -6.04 25.03
CA PRO A 70 9.07 -4.90 25.60
C PRO A 70 8.74 -3.80 24.58
N ILE A 71 9.49 -3.75 23.48
CA ILE A 71 9.38 -2.74 22.44
C ILE A 71 8.42 -3.14 21.31
N ALA A 72 8.07 -4.42 21.17
CA ALA A 72 7.25 -4.91 20.07
C ALA A 72 5.84 -4.29 20.02
N PRO A 73 5.08 -4.21 21.13
CA PRO A 73 3.74 -3.61 21.09
C PRO A 73 3.76 -2.16 20.63
N LEU A 74 4.77 -1.39 21.08
CA LEU A 74 4.95 0.00 20.68
C LEU A 74 5.32 0.12 19.19
N ARG A 75 6.26 -0.70 18.71
CA ARG A 75 6.63 -0.74 17.28
C ARG A 75 5.44 -1.12 16.41
N LEU A 76 4.64 -2.10 16.82
CA LEU A 76 3.42 -2.50 16.11
C LEU A 76 2.42 -1.35 16.04
N MET A 77 2.21 -0.63 17.15
CA MET A 77 1.29 0.50 17.19
C MET A 77 1.74 1.61 16.23
N LEU A 78 3.02 1.97 16.26
CA LEU A 78 3.60 2.97 15.34
C LEU A 78 3.54 2.52 13.88
N ALA A 79 3.86 1.26 13.59
CA ALA A 79 3.78 0.69 12.24
C ALA A 79 2.34 0.68 11.72
N SER A 80 1.36 0.38 12.57
CA SER A 80 -0.07 0.37 12.22
C SER A 80 -0.61 1.76 11.96
N ILE A 81 -0.19 2.75 12.76
CA ILE A 81 -0.53 4.16 12.52
C ILE A 81 0.10 4.64 11.21
N GLY A 82 1.37 4.28 10.96
CA GLY A 82 2.06 4.60 9.71
C GLY A 82 1.37 3.99 8.49
N SER A 83 0.99 2.71 8.55
CA SER A 83 0.30 2.03 7.45
C SER A 83 -1.08 2.63 7.18
N LEU A 84 -1.80 3.04 8.23
CA LEU A 84 -3.06 3.79 8.12
C LEU A 84 -2.89 5.12 7.37
N ILE A 85 -1.92 5.93 7.79
CA ILE A 85 -1.59 7.22 7.16
C ILE A 85 -1.29 7.01 5.67
N LEU A 86 -0.48 6.01 5.33
CA LEU A 86 -0.12 5.71 3.95
C LEU A 86 -1.29 5.20 3.11
N THR A 87 -2.35 4.70 3.73
CA THR A 87 -3.52 4.17 3.03
C THR A 87 -4.58 5.26 2.76
N VAL A 88 -4.54 6.39 3.48
CA VAL A 88 -5.48 7.50 3.27
C VAL A 88 -5.45 8.05 1.83
N PRO A 89 -4.28 8.38 1.24
CA PRO A 89 -4.23 8.85 -0.16
C PRO A 89 -4.79 7.84 -1.16
N ILE A 90 -4.64 6.54 -0.89
CA ILE A 90 -5.18 5.47 -1.74
C ILE A 90 -6.71 5.53 -1.76
N SER A 91 -7.35 5.77 -0.61
CA SER A 91 -8.80 5.96 -0.53
C SER A 91 -9.27 7.17 -1.35
N TRP A 92 -8.52 8.29 -1.33
CA TRP A 92 -8.83 9.47 -2.14
C TRP A 92 -8.73 9.19 -3.63
N VAL A 93 -7.69 8.49 -4.06
CA VAL A 93 -7.55 8.08 -5.47
C VAL A 93 -8.70 7.18 -5.89
N TYR A 94 -9.10 6.23 -5.04
CA TYR A 94 -10.27 5.38 -5.31
C TYR A 94 -11.54 6.22 -5.55
N PHE A 95 -11.81 7.22 -4.70
CA PHE A 95 -12.94 8.14 -4.89
C PHE A 95 -12.86 8.92 -6.21
N ILE A 96 -11.66 9.37 -6.60
CA ILE A 96 -11.44 10.11 -7.85
C ILE A 96 -11.69 9.21 -9.06
N THR A 97 -11.13 8.00 -9.07
CA THR A 97 -11.24 7.08 -10.20
C THR A 97 -12.62 6.46 -10.33
N SER A 98 -13.28 6.18 -9.20
CA SER A 98 -14.57 5.48 -9.13
C SER A 98 -15.76 6.44 -9.11
N ARG A 99 -15.56 7.74 -9.36
CA ARG A 99 -16.61 8.78 -9.30
C ARG A 99 -17.83 8.52 -10.20
N SER A 100 -17.69 7.68 -11.22
CA SER A 100 -18.79 7.29 -12.12
C SER A 100 -19.55 6.03 -11.66
N ARG A 101 -19.14 5.40 -10.56
CA ARG A 101 -19.67 4.13 -10.05
C ARG A 101 -20.26 4.33 -8.65
N ARG A 102 -21.16 3.43 -8.25
CA ARG A 102 -21.60 3.34 -6.85
C ARG A 102 -20.40 2.87 -6.02
N ILE A 103 -19.99 3.68 -5.05
CA ILE A 103 -18.91 3.38 -4.12
C ILE A 103 -19.49 2.45 -3.05
N ASP A 104 -18.90 1.26 -2.89
CA ASP A 104 -19.24 0.36 -1.80
C ASP A 104 -18.48 0.77 -0.52
N GLN A 105 -19.23 1.10 0.53
CA GLN A 105 -18.69 1.47 1.83
C GLN A 105 -17.88 0.32 2.45
N SER A 106 -18.33 -0.92 2.28
CA SER A 106 -17.70 -2.12 2.83
C SER A 106 -16.32 -2.32 2.23
N PHE A 107 -16.18 -2.05 0.93
CA PHE A 107 -14.92 -2.14 0.22
C PHE A 107 -13.93 -1.07 0.69
N LEU A 108 -14.37 0.18 0.84
CA LEU A 108 -13.52 1.27 1.31
C LEU A 108 -13.03 1.05 2.75
N GLN A 109 -13.93 0.58 3.61
CA GLN A 109 -13.61 0.17 4.97
C GLN A 109 -12.58 -0.96 4.97
N THR A 110 -12.71 -1.93 4.06
CA THR A 110 -11.76 -3.04 3.93
C THR A 110 -10.37 -2.52 3.55
N ILE A 111 -10.25 -1.64 2.56
CA ILE A 111 -8.95 -1.08 2.15
C ILE A 111 -8.27 -0.37 3.32
N ILE A 112 -9.02 0.36 4.16
CA ILE A 112 -8.45 1.11 5.29
C ILE A 112 -8.03 0.20 6.45
N ILE A 113 -8.83 -0.83 6.76
CA ILE A 113 -8.58 -1.71 7.92
C ILE A 113 -7.54 -2.80 7.60
N LEU A 114 -7.54 -3.31 6.38
CA LEU A 114 -6.69 -4.41 5.96
C LEU A 114 -5.17 -4.20 6.22
N PRO A 115 -4.56 -3.03 5.94
CA PRO A 115 -3.14 -2.82 6.19
C PRO A 115 -2.77 -2.99 7.67
N ILE A 116 -3.66 -2.65 8.61
CA ILE A 116 -3.42 -2.83 10.05
C ILE A 116 -3.28 -4.32 10.37
N VAL A 117 -4.23 -5.12 9.89
CA VAL A 117 -4.25 -6.57 10.11
C VAL A 117 -3.00 -7.21 9.51
N VAL A 118 -2.65 -6.80 8.29
CA VAL A 118 -1.46 -7.30 7.59
C VAL A 118 -0.18 -6.85 8.27
N THR A 119 -0.13 -5.64 8.84
CA THR A 119 1.01 -5.15 9.64
C THR A 119 1.26 -6.08 10.83
N GLY A 120 0.23 -6.38 11.63
CA GLY A 120 0.35 -7.30 12.77
C GLY A 120 0.74 -8.71 12.38
N ILE A 121 0.11 -9.25 11.33
CA ILE A 121 0.46 -10.56 10.77
C ILE A 121 1.94 -10.59 10.35
N SER A 122 2.37 -9.60 9.56
CA SER A 122 3.73 -9.57 9.03
C SER A 122 4.77 -9.49 10.14
N MET A 123 4.49 -8.77 11.23
CA MET A 123 5.37 -8.68 12.40
C MET A 123 5.49 -10.01 13.16
N ILE A 124 4.41 -10.79 13.25
CA ILE A 124 4.41 -12.10 13.92
C ILE A 124 5.20 -13.14 13.12
N VAL A 125 5.10 -13.08 11.78
CA VAL A 125 5.73 -14.06 10.89
C VAL A 125 7.21 -13.75 10.60
N VAL A 126 7.72 -12.58 11.01
CA VAL A 126 9.13 -12.21 10.79
C VAL A 126 10.04 -13.27 11.41
N ASN A 127 11.07 -13.69 10.66
CA ASN A 127 12.04 -14.72 11.07
C ASN A 127 11.48 -16.15 11.17
N SER A 128 10.31 -16.45 10.58
CA SER A 128 9.83 -17.83 10.46
C SER A 128 9.24 -18.11 9.07
N LEU A 129 10.05 -18.74 8.21
CA LEU A 129 9.65 -19.15 6.86
C LEU A 129 8.47 -20.13 6.92
N ALA A 130 8.52 -21.12 7.81
CA ALA A 130 7.46 -22.12 7.97
C ALA A 130 6.11 -21.47 8.34
N LEU A 131 6.11 -20.48 9.25
CA LEU A 131 4.90 -19.77 9.65
C LEU A 131 4.37 -18.89 8.50
N ALA A 132 5.25 -18.18 7.80
CA ALA A 132 4.87 -17.37 6.63
C ALA A 132 4.18 -18.21 5.54
N PHE A 133 4.74 -19.38 5.19
CA PHE A 133 4.15 -20.28 4.19
C PHE A 133 2.83 -20.92 4.67
N SER A 134 2.76 -21.33 5.94
CA SER A 134 1.52 -21.88 6.53
C SER A 134 0.38 -20.87 6.48
N LEU A 135 0.65 -19.62 6.89
CA LEU A 135 -0.36 -18.57 6.86
C LEU A 135 -0.79 -18.19 5.43
N ALA A 136 0.17 -18.14 4.50
CA ALA A 136 -0.15 -17.94 3.09
C ALA A 136 -1.08 -19.05 2.55
N GLY A 137 -0.85 -20.30 2.95
CA GLY A 137 -1.72 -21.43 2.62
C GLY A 137 -3.14 -21.28 3.18
N VAL A 138 -3.27 -20.87 4.45
CA VAL A 138 -4.58 -20.61 5.09
C VAL A 138 -5.33 -19.47 4.39
N VAL A 139 -4.64 -18.37 4.08
CA VAL A 139 -5.23 -17.23 3.37
C VAL A 139 -5.66 -17.63 1.95
N ALA A 140 -4.86 -18.41 1.24
CA ALA A 140 -5.21 -18.93 -0.08
C ALA A 140 -6.47 -19.81 -0.03
N ALA A 141 -6.56 -20.72 0.95
CA ALA A 141 -7.74 -21.56 1.17
C ALA A 141 -9.00 -20.72 1.45
N VAL A 142 -8.88 -19.64 2.22
CA VAL A 142 -9.98 -18.72 2.52
C VAL A 142 -10.37 -17.87 1.31
N ARG A 143 -9.44 -17.55 0.40
CA ARG A 143 -9.74 -16.75 -0.81
C ARG A 143 -10.42 -17.57 -1.90
N PHE A 144 -10.21 -18.89 -1.97
CA PHE A 144 -10.90 -19.75 -2.94
C PHE A 144 -12.43 -19.70 -2.86
N ARG A 145 -13.00 -19.16 -1.77
CA ARG A 145 -14.45 -18.96 -1.60
C ARG A 145 -14.95 -17.52 -1.86
N PHE A 146 -14.08 -16.56 -2.20
CA PHE A 146 -14.46 -15.16 -2.41
C PHE A 146 -13.90 -14.61 -3.72
N ALA A 147 -14.77 -14.40 -4.72
CA ALA A 147 -14.43 -13.70 -5.94
C ALA A 147 -14.59 -12.19 -5.75
N LEU A 148 -13.65 -11.41 -6.29
CA LEU A 148 -13.79 -9.96 -6.38
C LEU A 148 -14.54 -9.63 -7.67
N ASP A 149 -15.54 -8.74 -7.58
CA ASP A 149 -16.38 -8.38 -8.72
C ASP A 149 -15.59 -7.68 -9.85
N GLN A 150 -14.49 -6.98 -9.52
CA GLN A 150 -13.70 -6.23 -10.48
C GLN A 150 -12.19 -6.38 -10.29
N PRO A 151 -11.42 -6.54 -11.38
CA PRO A 151 -9.96 -6.60 -11.31
C PRO A 151 -9.32 -5.31 -10.76
N SER A 152 -9.94 -4.14 -10.98
CA SER A 152 -9.42 -2.86 -10.46
C SER A 152 -9.44 -2.79 -8.94
N ASP A 153 -10.48 -3.35 -8.32
CA ASP A 153 -10.68 -3.34 -6.88
C ASP A 153 -9.67 -4.26 -6.19
N ALA A 154 -9.28 -5.35 -6.87
CA ALA A 154 -8.19 -6.20 -6.42
C ALA A 154 -6.86 -5.44 -6.27
N MET A 155 -6.55 -4.50 -7.18
CA MET A 155 -5.29 -3.74 -7.11
C MET A 155 -5.21 -2.88 -5.85
N TYR A 156 -6.32 -2.27 -5.42
CA TYR A 156 -6.40 -1.49 -4.19
C TYR A 156 -6.19 -2.35 -2.94
N ILE A 157 -6.73 -3.58 -2.94
CA ILE A 157 -6.48 -4.56 -1.88
C ILE A 157 -5.00 -4.97 -1.87
N PHE A 158 -4.40 -5.25 -3.03
CA PHE A 158 -3.00 -5.65 -3.11
C PHE A 158 -2.04 -4.57 -2.64
N VAL A 159 -2.27 -3.30 -2.97
CA VAL A 159 -1.42 -2.21 -2.45
C VAL A 159 -1.57 -2.06 -0.93
N ALA A 160 -2.79 -2.21 -0.40
CA ALA A 160 -3.03 -2.16 1.05
C ALA A 160 -2.30 -3.30 1.78
N ILE A 161 -2.31 -4.51 1.21
CA ILE A 161 -1.52 -5.64 1.71
C ILE A 161 -0.03 -5.31 1.64
N GLY A 162 0.47 -4.79 0.51
CA GLY A 162 1.87 -4.43 0.34
C GLY A 162 2.36 -3.40 1.38
N ILE A 163 1.55 -2.37 1.64
CA ILE A 163 1.82 -1.37 2.68
C ILE A 163 1.84 -2.01 4.07
N GLY A 164 0.87 -2.87 4.38
CA GLY A 164 0.83 -3.59 5.66
C GLY A 164 2.06 -4.47 5.86
N LEU A 165 2.43 -5.25 4.83
CA LEU A 165 3.60 -6.14 4.86
C LEU A 165 4.89 -5.35 5.09
N GLY A 166 5.12 -4.30 4.30
CA GLY A 166 6.31 -3.46 4.43
C GLY A 166 6.37 -2.77 5.79
N SER A 167 5.23 -2.32 6.33
CA SER A 167 5.19 -1.63 7.62
C SER A 167 5.48 -2.57 8.78
N GLY A 168 4.96 -3.81 8.77
CA GLY A 168 5.14 -4.73 9.90
C GLY A 168 6.47 -5.46 9.92
N ILE A 169 7.21 -5.54 8.80
CA ILE A 169 8.63 -5.95 8.80
C ILE A 169 9.58 -4.81 9.22
N GLY A 170 9.07 -3.63 9.55
CA GLY A 170 9.90 -2.50 9.94
C GLY A 170 10.38 -1.62 8.78
N ALA A 171 9.81 -1.74 7.58
CA ALA A 171 10.22 -1.03 6.36
C ALA A 171 9.15 -0.03 5.86
N LEU A 172 8.66 0.83 6.76
CA LEU A 172 7.66 1.87 6.49
C LEU A 172 8.07 2.82 5.36
N GLY A 173 9.37 3.11 5.22
CA GLY A 173 9.89 3.92 4.11
C GLY A 173 9.59 3.32 2.73
N ILE A 174 9.75 1.99 2.60
CA ILE A 174 9.39 1.28 1.37
C ILE A 174 7.87 1.34 1.16
N SER A 175 7.08 1.10 2.22
CA SER A 175 5.62 1.20 2.15
C SER A 175 5.16 2.58 1.66
N ALA A 176 5.85 3.65 2.07
CA ALA A 176 5.56 5.00 1.63
C ALA A 176 5.82 5.20 0.13
N VAL A 177 6.93 4.66 -0.38
CA VAL A 177 7.25 4.68 -1.81
C VAL A 177 6.23 3.87 -2.62
N ILE A 178 5.85 2.68 -2.15
CA ILE A 178 4.81 1.85 -2.79
C ILE A 178 3.49 2.62 -2.88
N SER A 179 3.06 3.21 -1.77
CA SER A 179 1.83 4.01 -1.69
C SER A 179 1.87 5.19 -2.69
N LEU A 180 2.96 5.97 -2.67
CA LEU A 180 3.15 7.11 -3.56
C LEU A 180 3.13 6.70 -5.04
N MET A 181 3.90 5.68 -5.41
CA MET A 181 3.99 5.21 -6.79
C MET A 181 2.66 4.66 -7.29
N PHE A 182 1.94 3.91 -6.46
CA PHE A 182 0.62 3.40 -6.80
C PHE A 182 -0.38 4.54 -7.07
N VAL A 183 -0.42 5.54 -6.18
CA VAL A 183 -1.28 6.72 -6.31
C VAL A 183 -0.96 7.49 -7.59
N LEU A 184 0.31 7.77 -7.85
CA LEU A 184 0.74 8.48 -9.07
C LEU A 184 0.38 7.70 -10.34
N ALA A 185 0.70 6.39 -10.38
CA ALA A 185 0.39 5.55 -11.53
C ALA A 185 -1.11 5.53 -11.82
N THR A 186 -1.94 5.37 -10.78
CA THR A 186 -3.39 5.29 -10.92
C THR A 186 -3.99 6.60 -11.42
N LEU A 187 -3.52 7.74 -10.90
CA LEU A 187 -3.95 9.05 -11.37
C LEU A 187 -3.52 9.33 -12.81
N VAL A 188 -2.33 8.90 -13.21
CA VAL A 188 -1.83 9.03 -14.59
C VAL A 188 -2.68 8.19 -15.54
N ILE A 189 -2.91 6.91 -15.23
CA ILE A 189 -3.75 6.00 -16.04
C ILE A 189 -5.16 6.56 -16.20
N TRP A 190 -5.75 7.04 -15.09
CA TRP A 190 -7.07 7.64 -15.10
C TRP A 190 -7.13 8.90 -15.98
N LYS A 191 -6.11 9.76 -15.92
CA LYS A 191 -6.01 10.98 -16.76
C LYS A 191 -5.88 10.66 -18.24
N LEU A 192 -5.13 9.62 -18.58
CA LEU A 192 -4.93 9.19 -19.96
C LEU A 192 -6.19 8.53 -20.56
N GLU A 193 -7.25 8.35 -19.76
CA GLU A 193 -8.44 7.56 -20.10
C GLU A 193 -8.06 6.19 -20.71
N TYR A 194 -6.96 5.63 -20.22
CA TYR A 194 -6.34 4.44 -20.79
C TYR A 194 -7.32 3.26 -20.74
N GLY A 195 -7.62 2.69 -21.91
CA GLY A 195 -8.56 1.57 -22.05
C GLY A 195 -10.04 1.93 -22.20
N LYS A 196 -10.46 3.21 -22.17
CA LYS A 196 -11.87 3.60 -22.37
C LYS A 196 -12.29 3.70 -23.85
N THR A 197 -11.35 3.82 -24.77
CA THR A 197 -11.60 3.84 -26.21
C THR A 197 -10.35 3.33 -26.94
N LEU A 198 -10.54 2.49 -27.98
CA LEU A 198 -9.48 2.12 -28.93
C LEU A 198 -8.91 3.34 -29.68
N ALA A 199 -9.49 4.54 -29.49
CA ALA A 199 -9.09 5.83 -30.02
C ALA A 199 -8.85 6.88 -28.91
N GLY A 200 -8.19 6.50 -27.80
CA GLY A 200 -7.74 7.49 -26.82
C GLY A 200 -6.73 8.49 -27.43
N PRO A 201 -6.53 9.68 -26.83
CA PRO A 201 -5.57 10.70 -27.31
C PRO A 201 -4.13 10.15 -27.49
N PHE A 202 -3.76 9.17 -26.67
CA PHE A 202 -2.45 8.53 -26.73
C PHE A 202 -2.31 7.57 -27.92
N LEU A 203 -3.34 6.77 -28.22
CA LEU A 203 -3.32 5.86 -29.38
C LEU A 203 -3.47 6.62 -30.69
N THR A 204 -4.29 7.68 -30.74
CA THR A 204 -4.41 8.56 -31.92
C THR A 204 -3.10 9.31 -32.20
N MET A 205 -2.37 9.73 -31.15
CA MET A 205 -1.02 10.30 -31.30
C MET A 205 -0.02 9.29 -31.88
N LEU A 206 -0.06 8.02 -31.45
CA LEU A 206 0.86 6.99 -31.95
C LEU A 206 0.49 6.45 -33.34
N THR A 207 -0.81 6.37 -33.64
CA THR A 207 -1.31 5.75 -34.88
C THR A 207 -1.63 6.76 -35.98
N ARG A 208 -1.58 8.07 -35.69
CA ARG A 208 -1.99 9.16 -36.59
C ARG A 208 -3.36 8.87 -37.23
N ARG A 209 -4.24 8.21 -36.48
CA ARG A 209 -5.60 7.88 -36.91
C ARG A 209 -6.50 9.04 -36.56
N ASP A 210 -7.07 9.68 -37.57
CA ASP A 210 -7.99 10.80 -37.39
C ASP A 210 -9.29 10.29 -36.74
N PRO A 211 -9.77 10.91 -35.65
CA PRO A 211 -10.96 10.48 -34.92
C PRO A 211 -12.29 10.78 -35.66
N GLY A 212 -12.24 11.13 -36.94
CA GLY A 212 -13.39 11.56 -37.75
C GLY A 212 -14.07 10.46 -38.57
N GLU A 213 -13.60 9.21 -38.52
CA GLU A 213 -14.14 8.11 -39.33
C GLU A 213 -15.25 7.29 -38.64
N ASP A 214 -15.52 7.52 -37.36
CA ASP A 214 -16.43 6.66 -36.56
C ASP A 214 -17.89 7.16 -36.56
N ASP A 215 -18.24 8.15 -37.38
CA ASP A 215 -19.59 8.78 -37.46
C ASP A 215 -20.49 8.20 -38.58
N TYR A 216 -20.27 6.94 -38.99
CA TYR A 216 -21.13 6.21 -39.94
C TYR A 216 -21.67 4.90 -39.38
#